data_AF-A0AAI8ZFV9-F1
#
_entry.id   AF-A0AAI8ZFV9-F1
#
_cell.length_a   1.000
_cell.length_b   1.000
_cell.length_c   1.000
_cell.angle_alpha   90.00
_cell.angle_beta   90.00
_cell.angle_gamma   90.00
#
_symmetry.space_group_name_H-M   'P 1'
#
loop_
_entity.id
_entity.type
_entity.pdbx_description
1 polymer ?
#
loop_
_entity_poly.entity_id
_entity_poly.type
_entity_poly.pdbx_seq_one_letter_code
_entity_poly.pdbx_strand_id
1 'polypeptide(L)'
;MSAGTTAAATGATATAARRGGKREKPEVRRAMIVEAARAVILRQGLTATGLRDIAAEGGVSVGTVTYHFASVAEILDEVVVLETDRFYASTVEEVDADPDPVHGIRLLVEPLFTGGDEAEAHWRLWSDYWTAVARQPGLTADRLERIRVWEACLVRTIRRGVEGGAFRAVDAPEVALKLAAYSDGIATQLSQKVPGLDNTRALAWIWTFLDAELAHPAEGTPLFR
;
A
#
# COMPACT_ATOMS: atom_id res chain seq x y z
N MET A 1 62.13 -25.44 -58.16
CA MET A 1 62.39 -24.01 -57.90
C MET A 1 61.18 -23.21 -58.39
N SER A 2 60.61 -22.39 -57.52
CA SER A 2 59.54 -21.38 -57.74
C SER A 2 58.21 -21.83 -58.36
N ALA A 3 57.05 -21.30 -57.97
CA ALA A 3 56.62 -20.48 -56.84
C ALA A 3 55.09 -20.56 -56.85
N GLY A 4 54.48 -20.96 -55.74
CA GLY A 4 53.03 -20.94 -55.55
C GLY A 4 52.67 -19.87 -54.53
N THR A 5 52.13 -18.76 -55.00
CA THR A 5 51.54 -17.70 -54.16
C THR A 5 50.08 -18.08 -53.88
N THR A 6 49.68 -18.20 -52.62
CA THR A 6 48.27 -18.09 -52.23
C THR A 6 48.13 -17.66 -50.78
N ALA A 7 47.65 -16.41 -50.67
CA ALA A 7 46.90 -15.75 -49.61
C ALA A 7 46.71 -16.45 -48.25
N ALA A 8 47.20 -15.77 -47.21
CA ALA A 8 46.83 -15.98 -45.82
C ALA A 8 45.38 -15.52 -45.58
N ALA A 9 44.52 -16.43 -45.10
CA ALA A 9 43.22 -16.12 -44.53
C ALA A 9 43.32 -16.18 -43.00
N THR A 10 43.10 -15.03 -42.38
CA THR A 10 43.08 -14.78 -40.94
C THR A 10 41.87 -15.47 -40.29
N GLY A 11 42.13 -16.50 -39.48
CA GLY A 11 41.16 -17.06 -38.55
C GLY A 11 41.26 -16.37 -37.20
N ALA A 12 40.51 -15.28 -37.01
CA ALA A 12 40.32 -14.67 -35.70
C ALA A 12 39.07 -15.28 -35.04
N THR A 13 39.29 -16.16 -34.07
CA THR A 13 38.26 -16.64 -33.14
C THR A 13 37.83 -15.49 -32.24
N ALA A 14 36.70 -14.87 -32.58
CA ALA A 14 36.03 -13.91 -31.71
C ALA A 14 35.29 -14.66 -30.60
N THR A 15 35.93 -14.78 -29.45
CA THR A 15 35.31 -15.20 -28.19
C THR A 15 34.24 -14.18 -27.82
N ALA A 16 32.97 -14.55 -27.93
CA ALA A 16 31.85 -13.71 -27.55
C ALA A 16 31.90 -13.42 -26.04
N ALA A 17 32.34 -12.21 -25.70
CA ALA A 17 32.35 -11.70 -24.34
C ALA A 17 30.91 -11.66 -23.81
N ARG A 18 30.64 -12.53 -22.85
CA ARG A 18 29.44 -12.53 -22.01
C ARG A 18 29.31 -11.15 -21.38
N ARG A 19 28.40 -10.32 -21.87
CA ARG A 19 28.04 -9.02 -21.28
C ARG A 19 27.60 -9.26 -19.84
N GLY A 20 28.52 -9.07 -18.91
CA GLY A 20 28.24 -9.00 -17.48
C GLY A 20 27.44 -7.72 -17.22
N GLY A 21 26.11 -7.81 -17.34
CA GLY A 21 25.23 -6.81 -16.78
C GLY A 21 25.59 -6.64 -15.31
N LYS A 22 25.94 -5.40 -14.94
CA LYS A 22 26.27 -5.03 -13.56
C LYS A 22 25.21 -5.64 -12.65
N ARG A 23 25.62 -6.60 -11.79
CA ARG A 23 24.70 -7.23 -10.82
C ARG A 23 24.16 -6.09 -9.95
N GLU A 24 22.92 -5.69 -10.20
CA GLU A 24 22.22 -4.77 -9.31
C GLU A 24 22.18 -5.41 -7.93
N LYS A 25 22.28 -4.56 -6.90
CA LYS A 25 22.28 -5.04 -5.52
C LYS A 25 20.98 -5.81 -5.24
N PRO A 26 21.01 -6.87 -4.41
CA PRO A 26 19.84 -7.70 -4.13
C PRO A 26 18.58 -6.91 -3.74
N GLU A 27 18.75 -5.80 -3.03
CA GLU A 27 17.67 -4.93 -2.56
C GLU A 27 17.00 -4.17 -3.71
N VAL A 28 17.79 -3.68 -4.68
CA VAL A 28 17.29 -3.02 -5.89
C VAL A 28 16.47 -4.00 -6.72
N ARG A 29 16.98 -5.23 -6.87
CA ARG A 29 16.26 -6.29 -7.60
C ARG A 29 14.94 -6.62 -6.92
N ARG A 30 14.94 -6.72 -5.58
CA ARG A 30 13.74 -7.00 -4.79
C ARG A 30 12.69 -5.90 -4.99
N ALA A 31 13.07 -4.63 -4.91
CA ALA A 31 12.17 -3.51 -5.14
C ALA A 31 11.58 -3.52 -6.56
N MET A 32 12.39 -3.79 -7.59
CA MET A 32 11.88 -3.92 -8.97
C MET A 32 10.83 -5.02 -9.14
N ILE A 33 11.00 -6.16 -8.45
CA ILE A 33 10.03 -7.25 -8.46
C ILE A 33 8.72 -6.83 -7.79
N VAL A 34 8.79 -6.06 -6.69
CA VAL A 34 7.60 -5.53 -5.99
C VAL A 34 6.84 -4.54 -6.89
N GLU A 35 7.53 -3.62 -7.56
CA GLU A 35 6.90 -2.69 -8.52
C GLU A 35 6.23 -3.42 -9.68
N ALA A 36 6.91 -4.42 -10.24
CA ALA A 36 6.35 -5.25 -11.30
C ALA A 36 5.10 -5.98 -10.81
N ALA A 37 5.15 -6.58 -9.62
CA ALA A 37 3.99 -7.27 -9.05
C ALA A 37 2.82 -6.32 -8.81
N ARG A 38 3.07 -5.14 -8.26
CA ARG A 38 2.07 -4.08 -8.11
C ARG A 38 1.39 -3.77 -9.46
N ALA A 39 2.17 -3.55 -10.51
CA ALA A 39 1.65 -3.23 -11.84
C ALA A 39 0.76 -4.37 -12.39
N VAL A 40 1.17 -5.63 -12.22
CA VAL A 40 0.36 -6.78 -12.65
C VAL A 40 -0.93 -6.89 -11.83
N ILE A 41 -0.84 -6.80 -10.49
CA ILE A 41 -1.99 -6.90 -9.58
C ILE A 41 -3.02 -5.81 -9.90
N LEU A 42 -2.58 -4.56 -10.09
CA LEU A 42 -3.50 -3.47 -10.41
C LEU A 42 -4.14 -3.62 -11.80
N ARG A 43 -3.52 -4.35 -12.72
CA ARG A 43 -4.02 -4.54 -14.08
C ARG A 43 -4.99 -5.72 -14.21
N GLN A 44 -4.71 -6.86 -13.56
CA GLN A 44 -5.47 -8.11 -13.75
C GLN A 44 -6.02 -8.72 -12.46
N GLY A 45 -5.78 -8.10 -11.30
CA GLY A 45 -6.20 -8.57 -9.98
C GLY A 45 -5.28 -9.64 -9.41
N LEU A 46 -5.30 -9.79 -8.07
CA LEU A 46 -4.44 -10.74 -7.36
C LEU A 46 -4.65 -12.19 -7.79
N THR A 47 -5.90 -12.62 -7.98
CA THR A 47 -6.23 -14.03 -8.28
C THR A 47 -5.63 -14.50 -9.62
N ALA A 48 -5.53 -13.60 -10.60
CA ALA A 48 -4.96 -13.90 -11.90
C ALA A 48 -3.44 -13.65 -11.97
N THR A 49 -2.80 -13.22 -10.88
CA THR A 49 -1.37 -12.89 -10.86
C THR A 49 -0.52 -14.09 -10.47
N GLY A 50 0.38 -14.52 -11.36
CA GLY A 50 1.38 -15.55 -11.09
C GLY A 50 2.82 -15.04 -11.15
N LEU A 51 3.76 -15.84 -10.62
CA LEU A 51 5.21 -15.53 -10.66
C LEU A 51 5.76 -15.31 -12.08
N ARG A 52 5.15 -15.95 -13.09
CA ARG A 52 5.53 -15.76 -14.50
C ARG A 52 5.16 -14.38 -15.01
N ASP A 53 3.98 -13.89 -14.65
CA ASP A 53 3.50 -12.56 -15.05
C ASP A 53 4.37 -11.48 -14.43
N ILE A 54 4.68 -11.62 -13.13
CA ILE A 54 5.58 -10.72 -12.39
C ILE A 54 6.99 -10.72 -13.00
N ALA A 55 7.53 -11.90 -13.33
CA ALA A 55 8.84 -12.01 -13.95
C ALA A 55 8.89 -11.34 -15.33
N ALA A 56 7.84 -11.53 -16.14
CA ALA A 56 7.71 -10.92 -17.45
C ALA A 56 7.61 -9.38 -17.35
N GLU A 57 6.77 -8.86 -16.45
CA GLU A 57 6.62 -7.43 -16.20
C GLU A 57 7.94 -6.80 -15.71
N GLY A 58 8.66 -7.48 -14.80
CA GLY A 58 9.93 -7.00 -14.26
C GLY A 58 11.15 -7.22 -15.16
N GLY A 59 10.98 -7.86 -16.32
CA GLY A 59 12.08 -8.19 -17.23
C GLY A 59 13.13 -9.14 -16.63
N VAL A 60 12.71 -10.02 -15.71
CA VAL A 60 13.59 -10.97 -14.99
C VAL A 60 13.14 -12.42 -15.22
N SER A 61 13.97 -13.38 -14.82
CA SER A 61 13.58 -14.79 -14.86
C SER A 61 12.69 -15.15 -13.66
N VAL A 62 11.83 -16.17 -13.81
CA VAL A 62 11.05 -16.72 -12.68
C VAL A 62 11.99 -17.18 -11.55
N GLY A 63 13.13 -17.77 -11.89
CA GLY A 63 14.15 -18.18 -10.91
C GLY A 63 14.70 -17.00 -10.09
N THR A 64 14.79 -15.81 -10.69
CA THR A 64 15.15 -14.57 -9.99
C THR A 64 14.06 -14.16 -9.01
N VAL A 65 12.79 -14.26 -9.39
CA VAL A 65 11.66 -13.95 -8.48
C VAL A 65 11.64 -14.93 -7.31
N THR A 66 11.74 -16.24 -7.56
CA THR A 66 11.74 -17.27 -6.51
C THR A 66 12.97 -17.24 -5.60
N TYR A 67 14.07 -16.64 -6.06
CA TYR A 67 15.25 -16.40 -5.22
C TYR A 67 14.99 -15.30 -4.16
N HIS A 68 14.16 -14.30 -4.48
CA HIS A 68 13.85 -13.19 -3.59
C HIS A 68 12.57 -13.39 -2.77
N PHE A 69 11.62 -14.18 -3.27
CA PHE A 69 10.31 -14.39 -2.67
C PHE A 69 9.88 -15.84 -2.77
N ALA A 70 9.43 -16.41 -1.66
CA ALA A 70 8.93 -17.78 -1.59
C ALA A 70 7.55 -17.94 -2.23
N SER A 71 6.75 -16.88 -2.30
CA SER A 71 5.38 -16.94 -2.85
C SER A 71 4.86 -15.59 -3.36
N VAL A 72 3.77 -15.62 -4.13
CA VAL A 72 3.03 -14.41 -4.51
C VAL A 72 2.46 -13.70 -3.27
N ALA A 73 2.08 -14.44 -2.23
CA ALA A 73 1.61 -13.86 -0.97
C ALA A 73 2.71 -13.02 -0.27
N GLU A 74 3.95 -13.50 -0.27
CA GLU A 74 5.08 -12.74 0.28
C GLU A 74 5.38 -11.48 -0.54
N ILE A 75 5.22 -11.54 -1.87
CA ILE A 75 5.37 -10.37 -2.73
C ILE A 75 4.25 -9.37 -2.43
N LEU A 76 3.02 -9.85 -2.25
CA LEU A 76 1.86 -9.02 -1.94
C LEU A 76 2.03 -8.25 -0.62
N ASP A 77 2.60 -8.86 0.41
CA ASP A 77 2.91 -8.15 1.66
C ASP A 77 3.80 -6.91 1.41
N GLU A 78 4.81 -7.04 0.56
CA GLU A 78 5.67 -5.90 0.22
C GLU A 78 5.01 -4.89 -0.70
N VAL A 79 4.11 -5.35 -1.58
CA VAL A 79 3.28 -4.44 -2.39
C VAL A 79 2.39 -3.59 -1.48
N VAL A 80 1.77 -4.17 -0.46
CA VAL A 80 0.91 -3.42 0.47
C VAL A 80 1.72 -2.44 1.32
N VAL A 81 2.93 -2.80 1.74
CA VAL A 81 3.80 -1.83 2.42
C VAL A 81 4.17 -0.67 1.49
N LEU A 82 4.60 -0.97 0.25
CA LEU A 82 4.91 0.05 -0.74
C LEU A 82 3.72 1.00 -0.98
N GLU A 83 2.50 0.45 -1.05
CA GLU A 83 1.29 1.24 -1.27
C GLU A 83 0.86 2.02 -0.03
N THR A 84 1.07 1.48 1.17
CA THR A 84 0.89 2.20 2.44
C THR A 84 1.82 3.41 2.49
N ASP A 85 3.10 3.21 2.18
CA ASP A 85 4.10 4.29 2.17
C ASP A 85 3.72 5.37 1.14
N ARG A 86 3.34 4.97 -0.08
CA ARG A 86 2.96 5.92 -1.14
C ARG A 86 1.70 6.71 -0.82
N PHE A 87 0.68 6.04 -0.29
CA PHE A 87 -0.62 6.64 -0.08
C PHE A 87 -0.65 7.50 1.19
N TYR A 88 0.10 7.13 2.23
CA TYR A 88 0.01 7.81 3.53
C TYR A 88 1.23 8.66 3.91
N ALA A 89 2.43 8.46 3.36
CA ALA A 89 3.63 9.11 3.92
C ALA A 89 3.53 10.63 4.00
N SER A 90 3.16 11.31 2.91
CA SER A 90 3.03 12.76 2.90
C SER A 90 1.92 13.26 3.84
N THR A 91 0.78 12.57 3.85
CA THR A 91 -0.35 12.91 4.73
C THR A 91 0.00 12.71 6.19
N VAL A 92 0.74 11.65 6.53
CA VAL A 92 1.17 11.38 7.91
C VAL A 92 2.15 12.43 8.39
N GLU A 93 3.09 12.85 7.55
CA GLU A 93 4.02 13.95 7.85
C GLU A 93 3.27 15.27 8.08
N GLU A 94 2.30 15.58 7.22
CA GLU A 94 1.46 16.78 7.34
C GLU A 94 0.64 16.76 8.64
N VAL A 95 -0.02 15.64 8.94
CA VAL A 95 -0.86 15.46 10.12
C VAL A 95 -0.06 15.48 11.42
N ASP A 96 1.15 14.93 11.44
CA ASP A 96 2.01 14.98 12.62
C ASP A 96 2.54 16.39 12.91
N ALA A 97 2.67 17.23 11.87
CA ALA A 97 3.03 18.64 12.01
C ALA A 97 1.81 19.55 12.33
N ASP A 98 0.59 19.05 12.17
CA ASP A 98 -0.63 19.84 12.35
C ASP A 98 -0.95 20.08 13.84
N PRO A 99 -1.07 21.35 14.28
CA PRO A 99 -1.43 21.67 15.66
C PRO A 99 -2.93 21.45 15.97
N ASP A 100 -3.80 21.40 14.95
CA ASP A 100 -5.23 21.15 15.11
C ASP A 100 -5.54 19.66 14.92
N PRO A 101 -5.86 18.93 15.99
CA PRO A 101 -6.15 17.50 15.90
C PRO A 101 -7.44 17.20 15.12
N VAL A 102 -8.39 18.14 15.03
CA VAL A 102 -9.61 17.98 14.24
C VAL A 102 -9.27 18.06 12.75
N HIS A 103 -8.45 19.04 12.36
CA HIS A 103 -7.96 19.16 10.98
C HIS A 103 -7.08 17.95 10.60
N GLY A 104 -6.19 17.51 11.49
CA GLY A 104 -5.38 16.31 11.29
C GLY A 104 -6.21 15.04 11.02
N ILE A 105 -7.33 14.83 11.72
CA ILE A 105 -8.23 13.71 11.44
C ILE A 105 -8.90 13.86 10.07
N ARG A 106 -9.29 15.08 9.67
CA ARG A 106 -9.86 15.32 8.33
C ARG A 106 -8.86 14.97 7.23
N LEU A 107 -7.62 15.41 7.35
CA LEU A 107 -6.54 15.09 6.41
C LEU A 107 -6.30 13.57 6.27
N LEU A 108 -6.45 12.80 7.37
CA LEU A 108 -6.32 11.34 7.32
C LEU A 108 -7.50 10.61 6.68
N VAL A 109 -8.71 11.17 6.79
CA VAL A 109 -9.96 10.46 6.45
C VAL A 109 -10.51 10.88 5.09
N GLU A 110 -10.47 12.16 4.75
CA GLU A 110 -11.05 12.66 3.51
C GLU A 110 -10.50 11.97 2.26
N PRO A 111 -9.16 11.80 2.08
CA PRO A 111 -8.60 11.19 0.88
C PRO A 111 -9.07 9.75 0.65
N LEU A 112 -9.46 9.04 1.71
CA LEU A 112 -9.99 7.67 1.61
C LEU A 112 -11.31 7.59 0.86
N PHE A 113 -12.06 8.69 0.73
CA PHE A 113 -13.38 8.71 0.08
C PHE A 113 -13.52 9.80 -0.98
N THR A 114 -12.68 10.83 -0.98
CA THR A 114 -12.68 11.90 -1.99
C THR A 114 -11.62 11.73 -3.08
N GLY A 115 -10.65 10.83 -2.90
CA GLY A 115 -9.49 10.66 -3.80
C GLY A 115 -9.78 10.05 -5.18
N GLY A 116 -11.05 9.84 -5.56
CA GLY A 116 -11.43 9.30 -6.87
C GLY A 116 -10.79 7.95 -7.18
N ASP A 117 -10.20 7.83 -8.37
CA ASP A 117 -9.57 6.58 -8.85
C ASP A 117 -8.43 6.08 -7.94
N GLU A 118 -7.72 6.99 -7.26
CA GLU A 118 -6.63 6.62 -6.35
C GLU A 118 -7.15 5.97 -5.07
N ALA A 119 -8.22 6.53 -4.50
CA ALA A 119 -8.91 5.93 -3.35
C ALA A 119 -9.54 4.58 -3.70
N GLU A 120 -10.13 4.45 -4.90
CA GLU A 120 -10.68 3.18 -5.38
C GLU A 120 -9.57 2.11 -5.54
N ALA A 121 -8.43 2.48 -6.13
CA ALA A 121 -7.29 1.59 -6.27
C ALA A 121 -6.72 1.14 -4.92
N HIS A 122 -6.63 2.08 -3.96
CA HIS A 122 -6.22 1.80 -2.59
C HIS A 122 -7.13 0.77 -1.92
N TRP A 123 -8.45 0.98 -1.93
CA TRP A 123 -9.41 0.06 -1.31
C TRP A 123 -9.45 -1.30 -2.01
N ARG A 124 -9.31 -1.35 -3.34
CA ARG A 124 -9.24 -2.61 -4.07
C ARG A 124 -8.02 -3.44 -3.66
N LEU A 125 -6.86 -2.80 -3.50
CA LEU A 125 -5.65 -3.47 -3.04
C LEU A 125 -5.82 -4.04 -1.63
N TRP A 126 -6.37 -3.25 -0.70
CA TRP A 126 -6.64 -3.71 0.67
C TRP A 126 -7.63 -4.87 0.71
N SER A 127 -8.68 -4.85 -0.13
CA SER A 127 -9.63 -5.96 -0.25
C SER A 127 -8.96 -7.25 -0.74
N ASP A 128 -8.11 -7.16 -1.77
CA ASP A 128 -7.30 -8.29 -2.26
C ASP A 128 -6.36 -8.81 -1.15
N TYR A 129 -5.76 -7.89 -0.38
CA TYR A 129 -4.86 -8.22 0.72
C TYR A 129 -5.57 -8.95 1.86
N TRP A 130 -6.69 -8.43 2.34
CA TRP A 130 -7.47 -9.06 3.41
C TRP A 130 -7.97 -10.44 3.01
N THR A 131 -8.35 -10.62 1.74
CA THR A 131 -8.69 -11.93 1.19
C THR A 131 -7.50 -12.90 1.21
N ALA A 132 -6.30 -12.42 0.89
CA ALA A 132 -5.09 -13.24 0.93
C ALA A 132 -4.71 -13.64 2.37
N VAL A 133 -4.71 -12.69 3.31
CA VAL A 133 -4.42 -12.93 4.73
C VAL A 133 -5.41 -13.93 5.33
N ALA A 134 -6.71 -13.83 5.00
CA ALA A 134 -7.73 -14.76 5.46
C ALA A 134 -7.49 -16.21 4.98
N ARG A 135 -6.84 -16.39 3.82
CA ARG A 135 -6.55 -17.71 3.24
C ARG A 135 -5.21 -18.29 3.69
N GLN A 136 -4.26 -17.44 4.06
CA GLN A 136 -2.94 -17.84 4.53
C GLN A 136 -2.60 -17.05 5.80
N PRO A 137 -3.08 -17.50 6.97
CA PRO A 137 -2.79 -16.84 8.23
C PRO A 137 -1.28 -16.92 8.51
N GLY A 138 -0.60 -15.79 8.37
CA GLY A 138 0.86 -15.70 8.49
C GLY A 138 1.41 -14.29 8.64
N LEU A 139 0.56 -13.30 8.94
CA LEU A 139 1.01 -11.93 9.11
C LEU A 139 1.85 -11.82 10.40
N THR A 140 3.14 -11.52 10.25
CA THR A 140 4.03 -11.30 11.40
C THR A 140 3.74 -9.95 12.05
N ALA A 141 4.11 -9.80 13.33
CA ALA A 141 3.95 -8.53 14.04
C ALA A 141 4.65 -7.36 13.30
N ASP A 142 5.89 -7.58 12.85
CA ASP A 142 6.66 -6.58 12.09
C ASP A 142 5.96 -6.14 10.79
N ARG A 143 5.26 -7.07 10.11
CA ARG A 143 4.49 -6.74 8.90
C ARG A 143 3.23 -5.96 9.24
N LEU A 144 2.54 -6.37 10.29
CA LEU A 144 1.36 -5.65 10.79
C LEU A 144 1.70 -4.21 11.17
N GLU A 145 2.87 -3.97 11.78
CA GLU A 145 3.34 -2.63 12.12
C GLU A 145 3.56 -1.76 10.87
N ARG A 146 4.24 -2.29 9.84
CA ARG A 146 4.53 -1.56 8.59
C ARG A 146 3.28 -1.16 7.81
N ILE A 147 2.19 -1.90 7.92
CA ILE A 147 0.93 -1.59 7.22
C ILE A 147 -0.03 -0.74 8.05
N ARG A 148 0.24 -0.54 9.35
CA ARG A 148 -0.61 0.23 10.28
C ARG A 148 -0.14 1.66 10.52
N VAL A 149 0.61 2.25 9.58
CA VAL A 149 1.15 3.62 9.71
C VAL A 149 0.01 4.65 9.84
N TRP A 150 -1.07 4.50 9.07
CA TRP A 150 -2.25 5.35 9.17
C TRP A 150 -2.92 5.27 10.56
N GLU A 151 -3.13 4.07 11.07
CA GLU A 151 -3.72 3.85 12.40
C GLU A 151 -2.82 4.42 13.51
N ALA A 152 -1.50 4.23 13.40
CA ALA A 152 -0.53 4.78 14.33
C ALA A 152 -0.54 6.32 14.33
N CYS A 153 -0.67 6.95 13.16
CA CYS A 153 -0.83 8.40 13.04
C CYS A 153 -2.13 8.87 13.69
N LEU A 154 -3.25 8.24 13.38
CA LEU A 154 -4.55 8.53 13.98
C LEU A 154 -4.51 8.43 15.51
N VAL A 155 -3.88 7.40 16.07
CA VAL A 155 -3.69 7.25 17.53
C VAL A 155 -2.93 8.44 18.12
N ARG A 156 -1.85 8.89 17.47
CA ARG A 156 -1.10 10.08 17.91
C ARG A 156 -1.99 11.32 17.87
N THR A 157 -2.73 11.53 16.77
CA THR A 157 -3.62 12.69 16.60
C THR A 157 -4.74 12.71 17.66
N ILE A 158 -5.37 11.56 17.94
CA ILE A 158 -6.39 11.45 19.00
C ILE A 158 -5.77 11.76 20.37
N ARG A 159 -4.60 11.21 20.70
CA ARG A 159 -3.91 11.50 21.97
C ARG A 159 -3.62 12.98 22.14
N ARG A 160 -3.10 13.64 21.11
CA ARG A 160 -2.87 15.10 21.12
C ARG A 160 -4.16 15.88 21.37
N GLY A 161 -5.27 15.48 20.74
CA GLY A 161 -6.56 16.13 20.97
C GLY A 161 -7.16 15.88 22.36
N VAL A 162 -6.93 14.71 22.96
CA VAL A 162 -7.30 14.44 24.36
C VAL A 162 -6.46 15.28 25.32
N GLU A 163 -5.14 15.31 25.13
CA GLU A 163 -4.20 16.08 25.96
C GLU A 163 -4.45 17.59 25.86
N GLY A 164 -4.81 18.08 24.67
CA GLY A 164 -5.16 19.47 24.41
C GLY A 164 -6.61 19.85 24.78
N GLY A 165 -7.43 18.90 25.23
CA GLY A 165 -8.82 19.12 25.62
C GLY A 165 -9.82 19.26 24.45
N ALA A 166 -9.37 19.15 23.20
CA ALA A 166 -10.22 19.19 22.01
C ALA A 166 -11.14 17.96 21.89
N PHE A 167 -10.71 16.82 22.42
CA PHE A 167 -11.49 15.57 22.45
C PHE A 167 -11.78 15.14 23.88
N ARG A 168 -12.87 14.39 24.08
CA ARG A 168 -13.14 13.71 25.35
C ARG A 168 -12.09 12.63 25.62
N ALA A 169 -11.88 12.29 26.90
CA ALA A 169 -11.01 11.19 27.26
C ALA A 169 -11.51 9.85 26.66
N VAL A 170 -10.63 9.18 25.90
CA VAL A 170 -10.89 7.91 25.20
C VAL A 170 -9.66 7.01 25.19
N ASP A 171 -9.88 5.73 24.92
CA ASP A 171 -8.81 4.83 24.46
C ASP A 171 -8.55 5.09 22.97
N ALA A 172 -7.48 5.85 22.68
CA ALA A 172 -7.14 6.25 21.31
C ALA A 172 -6.88 5.04 20.37
N PRO A 173 -6.08 4.02 20.76
CA PRO A 173 -6.00 2.75 20.01
C PRO A 173 -7.35 2.11 19.70
N GLU A 174 -8.29 2.07 20.66
CA GLU A 174 -9.60 1.48 20.43
C GLU A 174 -10.41 2.26 19.37
N VAL A 175 -10.44 3.59 19.46
CA VAL A 175 -11.15 4.44 18.49
C VAL A 175 -10.53 4.30 17.09
N ALA A 176 -9.21 4.29 16.99
CA ALA A 176 -8.52 4.12 15.71
C ALA A 176 -8.83 2.77 15.06
N LEU A 177 -8.83 1.69 15.84
CA LEU A 177 -9.19 0.35 15.36
C LEU A 177 -10.65 0.28 14.89
N LYS A 178 -11.58 0.89 15.63
CA LYS A 178 -12.99 0.98 15.20
C LYS A 178 -13.12 1.77 13.89
N LEU A 179 -12.41 2.89 13.75
CA LEU A 179 -12.46 3.70 12.53
C LEU A 179 -11.92 2.94 11.32
N ALA A 180 -10.82 2.20 11.48
CA ALA A 180 -10.27 1.34 10.43
C ALA A 180 -11.31 0.32 9.98
N ALA A 181 -11.89 -0.44 10.93
CA ALA A 181 -12.90 -1.44 10.64
C ALA A 181 -14.17 -0.85 10.00
N TYR A 182 -14.58 0.35 10.41
CA TYR A 182 -15.73 1.03 9.84
C TYR A 182 -15.46 1.51 8.41
N SER A 183 -14.27 2.06 8.17
CA SER A 183 -13.81 2.50 6.84
C SER A 183 -13.76 1.32 5.86
N ASP A 184 -13.19 0.18 6.27
CA ASP A 184 -13.15 -1.06 5.46
C ASP A 184 -14.56 -1.50 5.05
N GLY A 185 -15.51 -1.46 5.99
CA GLY A 185 -16.91 -1.85 5.75
C GLY A 185 -17.64 -0.90 4.79
N ILE A 186 -17.42 0.41 4.92
CA ILE A 186 -17.98 1.42 4.02
C ILE A 186 -17.37 1.27 2.61
N ALA A 187 -16.05 1.17 2.52
CA ALA A 187 -15.33 0.99 1.26
C ALA A 187 -15.78 -0.28 0.52
N THR A 188 -15.98 -1.37 1.25
CA THR A 188 -16.54 -2.61 0.70
C THR A 188 -17.93 -2.38 0.10
N GLN A 189 -18.84 -1.69 0.81
CA GLN A 189 -20.17 -1.40 0.28
C GLN A 189 -20.16 -0.43 -0.91
N LEU A 190 -19.26 0.54 -0.93
CA LEU A 190 -19.05 1.42 -2.09
C LEU A 190 -18.62 0.62 -3.32
N SER A 191 -17.68 -0.33 -3.17
CA SER A 191 -17.24 -1.20 -4.27
C SER A 191 -18.36 -2.10 -4.81
N GLN A 192 -19.29 -2.51 -3.94
CA GLN A 192 -20.48 -3.27 -4.31
C GLN A 192 -21.57 -2.41 -4.98
N LYS A 193 -21.38 -1.08 -5.01
CA LYS A 193 -22.35 -0.11 -5.53
C LYS A 193 -23.72 -0.25 -4.84
N VAL A 194 -23.70 -0.42 -3.52
CA VAL A 194 -24.92 -0.53 -2.71
C VAL A 194 -25.83 0.67 -2.98
N PRO A 195 -27.11 0.46 -3.35
CA PRO A 195 -28.02 1.56 -3.67
C PRO A 195 -28.15 2.55 -2.50
N GLY A 196 -27.93 3.83 -2.81
CA GLY A 196 -28.04 4.90 -1.82
C GLY A 196 -26.79 5.12 -0.97
N LEU A 197 -25.64 4.51 -1.28
CA LEU A 197 -24.35 4.87 -0.70
C LEU A 197 -23.47 5.52 -1.76
N ASP A 198 -23.03 6.75 -1.50
CA ASP A 198 -22.03 7.49 -2.27
C ASP A 198 -20.93 8.02 -1.35
N ASN A 199 -19.87 8.59 -1.91
CA ASN A 199 -18.72 9.09 -1.15
C ASN A 199 -19.11 10.21 -0.16
N THR A 200 -20.06 11.05 -0.54
CA THR A 200 -20.58 12.13 0.33
C THR A 200 -21.26 11.56 1.57
N ARG A 201 -22.12 10.55 1.39
CA ARG A 201 -22.82 9.88 2.50
C ARG A 201 -21.85 9.05 3.35
N ALA A 202 -20.89 8.38 2.71
CA ALA A 202 -19.82 7.66 3.40
C ALA A 202 -19.05 8.57 4.36
N LEU A 203 -18.59 9.73 3.90
CA LEU A 203 -17.91 10.72 4.76
C LEU A 203 -18.82 11.23 5.87
N ALA A 204 -20.07 11.56 5.56
CA ALA A 204 -21.02 12.01 6.58
C ALA A 204 -21.22 10.97 7.71
N TRP A 205 -21.21 9.68 7.37
CA TRP A 205 -21.28 8.60 8.34
C TRP A 205 -20.01 8.51 9.20
N ILE A 206 -18.84 8.68 8.60
CA ILE A 206 -17.57 8.69 9.33
C ILE A 206 -17.49 9.88 10.29
N TRP A 207 -17.91 11.07 9.85
CA TRP A 207 -17.98 12.24 10.72
C TRP A 207 -18.95 12.04 11.87
N THR A 208 -20.12 11.47 11.60
CA THR A 208 -21.09 11.13 12.66
C THR A 208 -20.52 10.13 13.66
N PHE A 209 -19.78 9.12 13.19
CA PHE A 209 -19.10 8.14 14.04
C PHE A 209 -18.00 8.80 14.89
N LEU A 210 -17.16 9.63 14.29
CA LEU A 210 -16.09 10.33 14.99
C LEU A 210 -16.61 11.36 15.99
N ASP A 211 -17.70 12.07 15.68
CA ASP A 211 -18.37 12.93 16.65
C ASP A 211 -18.84 12.13 17.88
N ALA A 212 -19.43 10.95 17.68
CA ALA A 212 -19.87 10.10 18.79
C ALA A 212 -18.68 9.55 19.62
N GLU A 213 -17.56 9.23 18.97
CA GLU A 213 -16.38 8.72 19.65
C GLU A 213 -15.54 9.82 20.32
N LEU A 214 -15.52 11.06 19.82
CA LEU A 214 -14.53 12.08 20.25
C LEU A 214 -15.13 13.35 20.85
N ALA A 215 -16.37 13.73 20.50
CA ALA A 215 -16.95 14.99 20.98
C ALA A 215 -17.32 14.92 22.47
N HIS A 216 -17.21 16.06 23.16
CA HIS A 216 -17.67 16.18 24.55
C HIS A 216 -19.21 16.08 24.61
N PRO A 217 -19.79 15.14 25.39
CA PRO A 217 -21.24 14.92 25.39
C PRO A 217 -22.07 16.15 25.79
N ALA A 218 -21.48 17.08 26.55
CA ALA A 218 -22.16 18.26 27.07
C ALA A 218 -22.13 19.48 26.13
N GLU A 219 -21.23 19.51 25.14
CA GLU A 219 -21.03 20.70 24.29
C GLU A 219 -22.01 20.77 23.12
N GLY A 220 -22.65 19.65 22.77
CA GLY A 220 -23.74 19.55 21.77
C GLY A 220 -23.38 19.96 20.34
N THR A 221 -22.19 20.51 20.12
CA THR A 221 -21.66 20.96 18.84
C THR A 221 -20.79 19.86 18.24
N PRO A 222 -21.08 19.38 17.02
CA PRO A 222 -20.24 18.39 16.37
C PRO A 222 -18.87 18.98 16.00
N LEU A 223 -17.82 18.17 16.12
CA LEU A 223 -16.43 18.50 15.76
C LEU A 223 -16.21 18.40 14.24
N PHE A 224 -16.88 17.44 13.60
CA PHE A 224 -16.61 17.04 12.22
C PHE A 224 -17.68 17.47 11.20
N ARG A 225 -18.73 18.18 11.61
CA ARG A 225 -19.74 18.76 10.70
C ARG A 225 -19.34 20.11 10.11
#